data_AF-A0A1A8DF35-F1
#
_entry.id   AF-A0A1A8DF35-F1
#
_cell.length_a   1.000
_cell.length_b   1.000
_cell.length_c   1.000
_cell.angle_alpha   90.00
_cell.angle_beta   90.00
_cell.angle_gamma   90.00
#
_symmetry.space_group_name_H-M   'P 1'
#
loop_
_entity.id
_entity.type
_entity.pdbx_description
1 polymer ?
#
loop_
_entity_poly.entity_id
_entity_poly.type
_entity_poly.pdbx_seq_one_letter_code
_entity_poly.pdbx_strand_id
1 'polypeptide(L)'
;QFGYLENVLPSPGFEKSNTGVSIASFSYKDVVEGHINYVQSRHQREEPTADHLMLCVSDGKHSSAHVPFYVIINPTNDEVPEFVTQNITVQEGG
;
A
#
# COMPACT_ATOMS: atom_id res chain seq x y z
N GLN A 1 -8.47 0.37 -2.57
CA GLN A 1 -7.23 -0.33 -2.23
C GLN A 1 -6.08 0.39 -2.90
N PHE A 2 -5.17 0.91 -2.08
CA PHE A 2 -4.10 1.84 -2.43
C PHE A 2 -2.71 1.20 -2.29
N GLY A 3 -2.65 -0.03 -1.78
CA GLY A 3 -1.41 -0.78 -1.64
C GLY A 3 -1.60 -2.29 -1.64
N TYR A 4 -0.54 -2.99 -1.26
CA TYR A 4 -0.51 -4.45 -1.12
C TYR A 4 0.35 -4.85 0.09
N LEU A 5 0.21 -6.11 0.51
CA LEU A 5 1.12 -6.71 1.48
C LEU A 5 2.26 -7.42 0.76
N GLU A 6 3.46 -7.34 1.33
CA GLU A 6 4.61 -8.15 0.92
C GLU A 6 5.21 -8.87 2.13
N ASN A 7 5.91 -9.98 1.87
CA ASN A 7 6.79 -10.62 2.83
C ASN A 7 8.22 -10.49 2.28
N VAL A 8 9.13 -9.86 3.03
CA VAL A 8 10.50 -9.62 2.56
C VAL A 8 11.38 -10.87 2.58
N LEU A 9 10.95 -11.95 3.24
CA LEU A 9 11.72 -13.19 3.26
C LEU A 9 11.83 -13.77 1.86
N PRO A 10 13.01 -14.28 1.48
CA PRO A 10 13.17 -14.97 0.21
C PRO A 10 12.34 -16.25 0.19
N SER A 11 11.86 -16.62 -0.99
CA SER A 11 11.18 -17.90 -1.19
C SER A 11 12.13 -19.06 -0.86
N PRO A 12 11.64 -20.20 -0.31
CA PRO A 12 12.51 -21.34 0.00
C PRO A 12 13.35 -21.78 -1.20
N GLY A 13 14.67 -21.84 -1.03
CA GLY A 13 15.62 -22.17 -2.10
C GLY A 13 16.10 -20.99 -2.96
N PHE A 14 15.68 -19.77 -2.64
CA PHE A 14 16.16 -18.53 -3.27
C PHE A 14 16.89 -17.67 -2.23
N GLU A 15 17.85 -16.87 -2.70
CA GLU A 15 18.57 -15.89 -1.85
C GLU A 15 17.99 -14.47 -1.99
N LYS A 16 17.23 -14.21 -3.06
CA LYS A 16 16.69 -12.89 -3.36
C LYS A 16 15.44 -12.60 -2.53
N SER A 17 15.43 -11.44 -1.87
CA SER A 17 14.26 -10.89 -1.16
C SER A 17 13.03 -10.85 -2.07
N ASN A 18 11.86 -11.07 -1.48
CA ASN A 18 10.56 -10.97 -2.12
C ASN A 18 9.97 -9.54 -2.07
N THR A 19 10.75 -8.52 -1.68
CA THR A 19 10.35 -7.09 -1.77
C THR A 19 9.82 -6.74 -3.16
N GLY A 20 8.70 -6.03 -3.21
CA GLY A 20 7.99 -5.66 -4.43
C GLY A 20 7.03 -6.72 -4.96
N VAL A 21 6.89 -7.87 -4.27
CA VAL A 21 5.98 -8.96 -4.66
C VAL A 21 4.77 -8.97 -3.72
N SER A 22 3.59 -8.80 -4.32
CA SER A 22 2.32 -8.89 -3.59
C SER A 22 2.04 -10.32 -3.13
N ILE A 23 1.61 -10.47 -1.88
CA ILE A 23 1.22 -11.74 -1.28
C ILE A 23 -0.26 -11.71 -0.84
N ALA A 24 -0.88 -12.89 -0.82
CA ALA A 24 -2.24 -13.09 -0.30
C ALA A 24 -2.27 -13.88 1.01
N SER A 25 -1.15 -14.49 1.41
CA SER A 25 -1.03 -15.29 2.62
C SER A 25 0.37 -15.21 3.20
N PHE A 26 0.45 -15.32 4.52
CA PHE A 26 1.67 -15.35 5.30
C PHE A 26 1.41 -16.12 6.59
N SER A 27 2.48 -16.55 7.26
CA SER A 27 2.40 -17.24 8.54
C SER A 27 2.35 -16.25 9.70
N TYR A 28 1.84 -16.70 10.85
CA TYR A 28 1.93 -15.91 12.08
C TYR A 28 3.39 -15.55 12.42
N LYS A 29 4.32 -16.47 12.18
CA LYS A 29 5.76 -16.27 12.40
C LYS A 29 6.29 -15.05 11.62
N ASP A 30 5.91 -14.90 10.36
CA ASP A 30 6.31 -13.76 9.54
C ASP A 30 5.89 -12.41 10.14
N VAL A 31 4.73 -12.38 10.80
CA VAL A 31 4.22 -11.19 11.49
C VAL A 31 5.05 -10.88 12.73
N VAL A 32 5.26 -11.88 13.62
CA VAL A 32 5.98 -11.67 14.88
C VAL A 32 7.44 -11.32 14.67
N GLU A 33 8.03 -11.80 13.58
CA GLU A 33 9.42 -11.50 13.20
C GLU A 33 9.54 -10.20 12.37
N GLY A 34 8.43 -9.54 12.03
CA GLY A 34 8.44 -8.23 11.37
C GLY A 34 8.76 -8.28 9.88
N HIS A 35 8.46 -9.38 9.20
CA HIS A 35 8.74 -9.55 7.77
C HIS A 35 7.61 -9.08 6.85
N ILE A 36 6.43 -8.78 7.41
CA ILE A 36 5.25 -8.36 6.64
C ILE A 36 5.19 -6.84 6.58
N ASN A 37 5.20 -6.30 5.36
CA ASN A 37 5.05 -4.87 5.11
C ASN A 37 3.77 -4.59 4.34
N TYR A 38 3.17 -3.44 4.61
CA TYR A 38 2.24 -2.81 3.68
C TYR A 38 3.01 -1.83 2.79
N VAL A 39 2.82 -1.95 1.48
CA VAL A 39 3.43 -1.08 0.47
C VAL A 39 2.33 -0.30 -0.23
N GLN A 40 2.35 1.01 -0.09
CA GLN A 40 1.47 1.91 -0.84
C GLN A 40 1.97 2.00 -2.29
N SER A 41 1.19 1.48 -3.23
CA SER A 41 1.54 1.50 -4.66
C SER A 41 0.81 2.60 -5.43
N ARG A 42 -0.28 3.13 -4.88
CA ARG A 42 -1.06 4.23 -5.44
C ARG A 42 -1.06 5.41 -4.47
N HIS A 43 -0.38 6.47 -4.88
CA HIS A 43 -0.30 7.72 -4.11
C HIS A 43 -0.54 8.95 -5.01
N GLN A 44 -0.05 8.90 -6.25
CA GLN A 44 -0.21 9.95 -7.27
C GLN A 44 -1.63 10.50 -7.40
N ARG A 45 -1.80 11.79 -7.13
CA ARG A 45 -3.01 12.63 -7.24
C ARG A 45 -4.18 12.22 -6.34
N GLU A 46 -4.01 11.22 -5.49
CA GLU A 46 -5.09 10.68 -4.64
C GLU A 46 -4.83 10.93 -3.14
N GLU A 47 -3.58 11.14 -2.71
CA GLU A 47 -3.16 11.33 -1.30
C GLU A 47 -4.02 10.55 -0.29
N PRO A 48 -4.14 9.21 -0.40
CA PRO A 48 -5.05 8.45 0.45
C PRO A 48 -4.61 8.49 1.91
N THR A 49 -5.57 8.71 2.81
CA THR A 49 -5.33 8.79 4.26
C THR A 49 -5.55 7.46 4.99
N ALA A 50 -6.14 6.48 4.32
CA ALA A 50 -6.33 5.13 4.84
C ALA A 50 -6.49 4.11 3.73
N ASP A 51 -6.15 2.85 4.03
CA ASP A 51 -6.55 1.68 3.25
C ASP A 51 -7.13 0.60 4.17
N HIS A 52 -7.75 -0.43 3.60
CA HIS A 52 -8.21 -1.58 4.36
C HIS A 52 -8.00 -2.89 3.61
N LEU A 53 -7.88 -3.95 4.41
CA LEU A 53 -7.67 -5.32 3.99
C LEU A 53 -8.67 -6.21 4.74
N MET A 54 -9.00 -7.37 4.19
CA MET A 54 -9.76 -8.40 4.91
C MET A 54 -8.81 -9.53 5.28
N LEU A 55 -8.70 -9.85 6.56
CA LEU A 55 -7.86 -10.93 7.06
C LEU A 55 -8.73 -12.09 7.55
N CYS A 56 -8.26 -13.31 7.35
CA CYS A 56 -8.76 -14.50 8.02
C CYS A 56 -7.57 -15.36 8.45
N VAL A 57 -7.76 -16.16 9.50
CA VAL A 57 -6.73 -17.06 10.03
C VAL A 57 -7.22 -18.49 9.87
N SER A 58 -6.35 -19.36 9.37
CA SER A 58 -6.62 -20.79 9.26
C SER A 58 -5.55 -21.61 9.96
N ASP A 59 -5.96 -22.71 10.59
CA ASP A 59 -5.08 -23.75 11.13
C ASP A 59 -4.83 -24.89 10.11
N GLY A 60 -5.27 -24.71 8.86
CA GLY A 60 -5.22 -25.70 7.79
C GLY A 60 -6.45 -26.61 7.70
N LYS A 61 -7.31 -26.62 8.72
CA LYS A 61 -8.57 -27.40 8.74
C LYS A 61 -9.80 -26.50 8.80
N HIS A 62 -9.75 -25.48 9.63
CA HIS A 62 -10.82 -24.49 9.79
C HIS A 62 -10.27 -23.10 9.48
N SER A 63 -11.18 -22.18 9.16
CA SER A 63 -10.87 -20.78 8.93
C SER A 63 -11.77 -19.89 9.78
N SER A 64 -11.23 -18.81 10.31
CA SER A 64 -12.00 -17.79 10.99
C SER A 64 -12.90 -17.02 10.01
N ALA A 65 -13.84 -16.25 10.55
CA ALA A 65 -14.50 -15.20 9.78
C ALA A 65 -13.47 -14.18 9.27
N HIS A 66 -13.81 -13.51 8.16
CA HIS A 66 -13.03 -12.39 7.66
C HIS A 66 -13.22 -11.17 8.55
N VAL A 67 -12.13 -10.55 8.97
CA VAL A 67 -12.11 -9.34 9.80
C VAL A 67 -11.45 -8.19 9.03
N PRO A 68 -12.00 -6.97 9.12
CA PRO A 68 -11.36 -5.81 8.51
C PRO A 68 -10.08 -5.44 9.27
N PHE A 69 -9.04 -5.10 8.52
CA PHE A 69 -7.78 -4.57 9.01
C PHE A 69 -7.54 -3.22 8.36
N TYR A 70 -7.37 -2.19 9.17
CA TYR A 70 -7.22 -0.80 8.70
C TYR A 70 -5.75 -0.39 8.72
N VAL A 71 -5.31 0.22 7.62
CA VAL A 71 -3.99 0.84 7.49
C VAL A 71 -4.21 2.35 7.49
N ILE A 72 -3.65 3.05 8.48
CA ILE A 72 -3.67 4.51 8.52
C ILE A 72 -2.46 5.02 7.76
N ILE A 73 -2.71 5.84 6.74
CA ILE A 73 -1.66 6.42 5.89
C ILE A 73 -1.51 7.89 6.28
N ASN A 74 -0.31 8.26 6.69
CA ASN A 74 0.01 9.67 6.96
C ASN A 74 0.41 10.33 5.63
N PRO A 75 -0.42 11.23 5.06
CA PRO A 75 -0.11 11.85 3.79
C PRO A 75 1.20 12.64 3.90
N THR A 76 2.04 12.50 2.88
CA THR A 76 3.29 13.22 2.74
C THR A 76 3.27 13.88 1.36
N ASN A 77 3.60 15.17 1.26
CA ASN A 77 3.66 15.88 -0.02
C ASN A 77 4.92 15.45 -0.79
N ASP A 78 4.85 14.25 -1.40
CA ASP A 78 5.94 13.61 -2.15
C ASP A 78 5.77 13.73 -3.67
N GLU A 79 4.70 14.36 -4.13
CA GLU A 79 4.42 14.61 -5.54
C GLU A 79 5.07 15.90 -6.04
N VAL A 80 5.59 15.86 -7.27
CA VAL A 80 6.11 17.05 -7.95
C VAL A 80 4.94 17.93 -8.36
N PRO A 81 4.96 19.25 -8.09
CA PRO A 81 3.86 20.14 -8.46
C PRO A 81 3.66 20.18 -9.98
N GLU A 82 2.40 20.20 -10.40
CA GLU A 82 2.03 20.36 -11.82
C GLU A 82 1.86 21.85 -12.17
N PHE A 83 2.56 22.31 -13.21
CA PHE A 83 2.36 23.65 -13.77
C PHE A 83 1.23 23.63 -14.79
N VAL A 84 0.16 24.39 -14.54
CA VAL A 84 -0.95 24.59 -15.47
C VAL A 84 -0.98 26.06 -15.90
N THR A 85 -0.87 26.32 -17.20
CA THR A 85 -0.97 27.67 -17.77
C THR A 85 -2.35 27.88 -18.39
N GLN A 86 -2.92 29.08 -18.19
CA GLN A 86 -4.14 29.53 -18.83
C GLN A 86 -3.88 30.82 -19.58
N ASN A 87 -4.49 30.97 -20.76
CA ASN A 87 -4.42 32.22 -21.52
C ASN A 87 -5.23 33.29 -20.78
N ILE A 88 -4.58 34.36 -20.35
CA ILE A 88 -5.24 35.52 -19.74
C ILE A 88 -5.25 36.63 -20.77
N THR A 89 -6.44 37.11 -21.12
CA THR A 89 -6.64 38.34 -21.89
C THR A 89 -7.17 39.42 -20.96
N VAL A 90 -6.53 40.59 -20.98
CA VAL A 90 -6.99 41.78 -20.25
C VAL A 90 -7.29 42.88 -21.27
N GLN A 91 -8.36 43.64 -21.04
CA GLN A 91 -8.59 44.87 -21.80
C GLN A 91 -7.77 45.98 -21.17
N GLU A 92 -7.02 46.73 -21.99
CA GLU A 92 -6.33 47.93 -21.51
C GLU A 92 -7.36 48.94 -21.00
N GLY A 93 -7.09 49.51 -19.82
CA GLY A 93 -7.86 50.61 -19.26
C GLY A 93 -7.55 51.89 -20.03
N GLY A 94 -8.60 52.55 -20.53
CA GLY A 94 -8.51 53.83 -21.25
C GLY A 94 -8.14 55.01 -20.37
#